data_AF-A0A0G3H482-F1
#
_entry.id   AF-A0A0G3H482-F1
#
_cell.length_a   1.000
_cell.length_b   1.000
_cell.length_c   1.000
_cell.angle_alpha   90.00
_cell.angle_beta   90.00
_cell.angle_gamma   90.00
#
_symmetry.space_group_name_H-M   'P 1'
#
loop_
_entity.id
_entity.type
_entity.pdbx_description
1 polymer ?
#
loop_
_entity_poly.entity_id
_entity_poly.type
_entity_poly.pdbx_seq_one_letter_code
_entity_poly.pdbx_strand_id
1 'polypeptide(L)'
;MSTPYDEVPGVGAPARRALQDAGYPDLESLHGISYPDLLALHGVGARGLQRLQAALTAQGLSLIDAPASPASAAKTHPTAVSPIDFVDGLDSPRRVKDGHLLLELFARATGGAEAVMWGPSMIGYGQAHYRYATGREGDTFQIGFSPRKAKLSLYGLQGHPRSEELLGKLGKHDTAVACVYVNKPEDVDLGVLEDLVKHAWKESNHD
;
A
#
# COMPACT_ATOMS: atom_id res chain seq x y z
N MET A 1 13.58 10.01 -29.15
CA MET A 1 13.60 11.10 -28.16
C MET A 1 14.57 10.66 -27.07
N SER A 2 15.23 11.59 -26.39
CA SER A 2 16.18 11.27 -25.31
C SER A 2 15.48 11.62 -24.00
N THR A 3 15.32 10.64 -23.11
CA THR A 3 14.69 10.79 -21.81
C THR A 3 15.78 10.98 -20.75
N PRO A 4 15.91 12.18 -20.17
CA PRO A 4 16.84 12.43 -19.07
C PRO A 4 16.53 11.55 -17.85
N TYR A 5 17.57 11.10 -17.13
CA TYR A 5 17.36 10.22 -15.98
C TYR A 5 16.64 10.87 -14.79
N ASP A 6 16.59 12.21 -14.72
CA ASP A 6 15.87 12.92 -13.67
C ASP A 6 14.36 12.94 -13.87
N GLU A 7 13.89 12.64 -15.09
CA GLU A 7 12.48 12.37 -15.39
C GLU A 7 12.03 10.99 -14.90
N VAL A 8 12.95 10.07 -14.58
CA VAL A 8 12.63 8.75 -14.03
C VAL A 8 12.50 8.82 -12.49
N PRO A 9 11.28 8.73 -11.93
CA PRO A 9 11.08 9.00 -10.51
C PRO A 9 11.78 7.99 -9.60
N GLY A 10 12.56 8.49 -8.65
CA GLY A 10 13.25 7.67 -7.65
C GLY A 10 14.62 7.12 -8.07
N VAL A 11 15.17 7.57 -9.19
CA VAL A 11 16.59 7.36 -9.54
C VAL A 11 17.44 8.43 -8.84
N GLY A 12 18.32 7.99 -7.94
CA GLY A 12 19.14 8.90 -7.14
C GLY A 12 20.21 9.64 -7.96
N ALA A 13 20.65 10.82 -7.50
CA ALA A 13 21.74 11.57 -8.13
C ALA A 13 23.04 10.75 -8.32
N PRO A 14 23.46 9.87 -7.37
CA PRO A 14 24.65 9.03 -7.58
C PRO A 14 24.52 8.08 -8.77
N ALA A 15 23.37 7.43 -8.94
CA ALA A 15 23.15 6.51 -10.06
C ALA A 15 23.14 7.26 -11.40
N ARG A 16 22.49 8.44 -11.46
CA ARG A 16 22.45 9.28 -12.67
C ARG A 16 23.86 9.68 -13.12
N ARG A 17 24.68 10.16 -12.19
CA ARG A 17 26.07 10.54 -12.46
C ARG A 17 26.90 9.35 -12.91
N ALA A 18 26.82 8.22 -12.20
CA ALA A 18 27.57 7.02 -12.54
C ALA A 18 27.25 6.50 -13.96
N LEU A 19 25.99 6.57 -14.40
CA LEU A 19 25.58 6.18 -15.75
C LEU A 19 26.12 7.16 -16.80
N GLN A 20 26.01 8.46 -16.56
CA GLN A 20 26.55 9.50 -17.44
C GLN A 20 28.07 9.41 -17.58
N ASP A 21 28.78 9.24 -16.46
CA ASP A 21 30.24 9.07 -16.41
C ASP A 21 30.68 7.77 -17.12
N ALA A 22 29.82 6.74 -17.12
CA ALA A 22 30.03 5.49 -17.85
C ALA A 22 29.66 5.57 -19.36
N GLY A 23 29.25 6.74 -19.85
CA GLY A 23 28.96 6.98 -21.26
C GLY A 23 27.51 6.72 -21.67
N TYR A 24 26.59 6.60 -20.71
CA TYR A 24 25.15 6.46 -20.94
C TYR A 24 24.46 7.80 -20.65
N PRO A 25 24.24 8.67 -21.64
CA PRO A 25 23.75 10.03 -21.41
C PRO A 25 22.27 10.09 -21.00
N ASP A 26 21.47 9.08 -21.35
CA ASP A 26 20.01 9.06 -21.22
C ASP A 26 19.43 7.65 -21.05
N LEU A 27 18.12 7.56 -20.85
CA LEU A 27 17.43 6.28 -20.66
C LEU A 27 17.61 5.34 -21.86
N GLU A 28 17.41 5.84 -23.08
CA GLU A 28 17.42 5.05 -24.31
C GLU A 28 18.81 4.47 -24.61
N SER A 29 19.88 5.16 -24.23
CA SER A 29 21.26 4.65 -24.35
C SER A 29 21.52 3.38 -23.53
N LEU A 30 20.66 3.07 -22.56
CA LEU A 30 20.74 1.83 -21.80
C LEU A 30 20.12 0.64 -22.54
N HIS A 31 19.35 0.84 -23.61
CA HIS A 31 18.73 -0.26 -24.32
C HIS A 31 19.76 -1.28 -24.83
N GLY A 32 19.56 -2.56 -24.49
CA GLY A 32 20.47 -3.63 -24.87
C GLY A 32 21.74 -3.72 -24.02
N ILE A 33 21.87 -2.92 -22.96
CA ILE A 33 22.99 -3.02 -22.03
C ILE A 33 22.69 -4.08 -20.96
N SER A 34 23.71 -4.81 -20.54
CA SER A 34 23.65 -5.83 -19.49
C SER A 34 23.27 -5.22 -18.13
N TYR A 35 22.19 -5.73 -17.54
CA TYR A 35 21.74 -5.33 -16.21
C TYR A 35 22.82 -5.61 -15.13
N PRO A 36 23.47 -6.80 -15.07
CA PRO A 36 24.59 -7.04 -14.15
C PRO A 36 25.74 -6.05 -14.30
N ASP A 37 26.07 -5.65 -15.53
CA ASP A 37 27.20 -4.74 -15.78
C ASP A 37 26.90 -3.33 -15.27
N LEU A 38 25.69 -2.83 -15.52
CA LEU A 38 25.24 -1.55 -14.96
C LEU A 38 25.15 -1.60 -13.44
N LEU A 39 24.74 -2.73 -12.86
CA LEU A 39 24.67 -2.90 -11.41
C LEU A 39 26.06 -2.92 -10.75
N ALA A 40 27.10 -3.33 -11.50
CA ALA A 40 28.47 -3.32 -11.02
C ALA A 40 29.09 -1.91 -10.98
N LEU A 41 28.48 -0.92 -11.65
CA LEU A 41 28.96 0.47 -11.61
C LEU A 41 28.83 1.07 -10.21
N HIS A 42 29.91 1.68 -9.74
CA HIS A 42 29.92 2.35 -8.45
C HIS A 42 28.89 3.49 -8.43
N GLY A 43 27.92 3.42 -7.51
CA GLY A 43 26.83 4.40 -7.38
C GLY A 43 25.52 3.99 -8.05
N VAL A 44 25.50 2.91 -8.85
CA VAL A 44 24.28 2.34 -9.43
C VAL A 44 23.74 1.26 -8.49
N GLY A 45 22.64 1.56 -7.79
CA GLY A 45 21.97 0.61 -6.91
C GLY A 45 20.87 -0.19 -7.63
N ALA A 46 20.64 -1.44 -7.19
CA ALA A 46 19.61 -2.33 -7.75
C ALA A 46 18.23 -1.68 -7.87
N ARG A 47 17.78 -0.93 -6.86
CA ARG A 47 16.48 -0.23 -6.89
C ARG A 47 16.42 0.92 -7.89
N GLY A 48 17.55 1.56 -8.18
CA GLY A 48 17.62 2.61 -9.21
C GLY A 48 17.56 1.97 -10.59
N LEU A 49 18.33 0.90 -10.79
CA LEU A 49 18.39 0.16 -12.04
C LEU A 49 17.05 -0.53 -12.39
N GLN A 50 16.33 -1.06 -11.40
CA GLN A 50 14.97 -1.58 -11.58
C GLN A 50 13.98 -0.53 -12.10
N ARG A 51 14.10 0.73 -11.65
CA ARG A 51 13.25 1.83 -12.13
C ARG A 51 13.58 2.22 -13.57
N LEU A 52 14.87 2.24 -13.91
CA LEU A 52 15.33 2.47 -15.27
C LEU A 52 14.85 1.35 -16.21
N GLN A 53 14.93 0.08 -15.79
CA GLN A 53 14.36 -1.05 -16.54
C GLN A 53 12.84 -0.89 -16.75
N ALA A 54 12.10 -0.50 -15.72
CA ALA A 54 10.67 -0.27 -15.84
C ALA A 54 10.34 0.87 -16.81
N ALA A 55 11.10 1.97 -16.78
CA ALA A 55 10.94 3.10 -17.69
C ALA A 55 11.29 2.72 -19.15
N LEU A 56 12.35 1.93 -19.36
CA LEU A 56 12.68 1.35 -20.67
C LEU A 56 11.53 0.48 -21.19
N THR A 57 11.00 -0.41 -20.35
CA THR A 57 9.92 -1.33 -20.74
C THR A 57 8.65 -0.57 -21.14
N ALA A 58 8.33 0.53 -20.46
CA ALA A 58 7.22 1.41 -20.83
C ALA A 58 7.35 2.03 -22.23
N GLN A 59 8.58 2.11 -22.76
CA GLN A 59 8.89 2.58 -24.11
C GLN A 59 9.12 1.43 -25.12
N GLY A 60 8.90 0.17 -24.72
CA GLY A 60 9.19 -1.00 -25.55
C GLY A 60 10.69 -1.35 -25.65
N LEU A 61 11.52 -0.77 -24.78
CA LEU A 61 12.95 -1.03 -24.67
C LEU A 61 13.25 -1.93 -23.46
N SER A 62 14.46 -2.48 -23.38
CA SER A 62 14.89 -3.30 -22.24
C SER A 62 16.40 -3.35 -22.10
N LEU A 63 16.88 -3.57 -20.87
CA LEU A 63 18.22 -4.10 -20.58
C LEU A 63 18.29 -5.60 -20.91
N ILE A 64 19.50 -6.11 -21.17
CA ILE A 64 19.78 -7.55 -21.29
C ILE A 64 19.93 -8.15 -19.89
N ASP A 65 19.44 -9.37 -19.69
CA ASP A 65 19.49 -10.10 -18.42
C ASP A 65 18.92 -9.30 -17.23
N ALA A 66 17.99 -8.39 -17.51
CA ALA A 66 17.22 -7.75 -16.47
C ALA A 66 16.45 -8.82 -15.71
N PRO A 67 16.52 -8.87 -14.36
CA PRO A 67 15.60 -9.72 -13.62
C PRO A 67 14.19 -9.31 -14.04
N ALA A 68 13.31 -10.30 -14.25
CA ALA A 68 11.89 -10.02 -14.36
C ALA A 68 11.55 -9.05 -13.23
N SER A 69 10.95 -7.89 -13.57
CA SER A 69 10.54 -6.91 -12.56
C SER A 69 9.93 -7.72 -11.43
N PRO A 70 10.43 -7.62 -10.18
CA PRO A 70 9.63 -8.13 -9.10
C PRO A 70 8.37 -7.29 -9.21
N ALA A 71 7.31 -7.87 -9.79
CA ALA A 71 5.97 -7.60 -9.33
C ALA A 71 6.17 -7.66 -7.83
N SER A 72 6.14 -6.49 -7.19
CA SER A 72 6.31 -6.41 -5.76
C SER A 72 5.06 -7.09 -5.26
N ALA A 73 5.09 -8.42 -5.18
CA ALA A 73 3.96 -9.24 -4.80
C ALA A 73 3.53 -8.58 -3.51
N ALA A 74 2.34 -7.97 -3.55
CA ALA A 74 1.89 -7.21 -2.41
C ALA A 74 1.96 -8.20 -1.25
N LYS A 75 2.75 -7.87 -0.22
CA LYS A 75 2.87 -8.71 0.98
C LYS A 75 1.50 -8.91 1.66
N THR A 76 0.52 -8.15 1.19
CA THR A 76 -0.86 -8.07 1.59
C THR A 76 -1.69 -8.55 0.40
N HIS A 77 -2.09 -9.81 0.43
CA HIS A 77 -2.99 -10.46 -0.52
C HIS A 77 -4.04 -11.25 0.26
N PRO A 78 -5.22 -11.55 -0.31
CA PRO A 78 -6.22 -12.38 0.33
C PRO A 78 -5.64 -13.75 0.72
N THR A 79 -6.04 -14.27 1.87
CA THR A 79 -5.62 -15.58 2.36
C THR A 79 -6.85 -16.41 2.74
N ALA A 80 -6.66 -17.73 2.87
CA ALA A 80 -7.71 -18.64 3.33
C ALA A 80 -7.89 -18.65 4.87
N VAL A 81 -7.17 -17.79 5.59
CA VAL A 81 -7.27 -17.71 7.06
C VAL A 81 -8.59 -17.03 7.44
N SER A 82 -9.37 -17.68 8.33
CA SER A 82 -10.58 -17.10 8.91
C SER A 82 -10.23 -15.86 9.74
N PRO A 83 -10.86 -14.69 9.47
CA PRO A 83 -10.69 -13.50 10.31
C PRO A 83 -11.07 -13.73 11.78
N ILE A 84 -12.10 -14.54 12.03
CA ILE A 84 -12.55 -14.89 13.37
C ILE A 84 -11.47 -15.70 14.08
N ASP A 85 -10.95 -16.76 13.44
CA ASP A 85 -9.92 -17.62 14.03
C ASP A 85 -8.62 -16.82 14.29
N PHE A 86 -8.30 -15.89 13.38
CA PHE A 86 -7.17 -14.96 13.58
C PHE A 86 -7.38 -14.08 14.82
N VAL A 87 -8.58 -13.50 15.00
CA VAL A 87 -8.91 -12.66 16.16
C VAL A 87 -8.89 -13.48 17.46
N ASP A 88 -9.45 -14.70 17.45
CA ASP A 88 -9.46 -15.60 18.59
C ASP A 88 -8.05 -16.07 18.99
N GLY A 89 -7.14 -16.16 18.01
CA GLY A 89 -5.74 -16.54 18.22
C GLY A 89 -4.82 -15.41 18.71
N LEU A 90 -5.32 -14.21 18.99
CA LEU A 90 -4.48 -13.08 19.41
C LEU A 90 -3.91 -13.25 20.82
N ASP A 91 -2.69 -12.75 21.02
CA ASP A 91 -1.87 -12.93 22.24
C ASP A 91 -2.44 -12.33 23.54
N SER A 92 -3.56 -11.61 23.49
CA SER A 92 -4.15 -11.00 24.69
C SER A 92 -5.68 -10.92 24.61
N PRO A 93 -6.39 -11.17 25.74
CA PRO A 93 -7.85 -11.10 25.79
C PRO A 93 -8.42 -9.76 25.33
N ARG A 94 -7.69 -8.67 25.58
CA ARG A 94 -8.06 -7.34 25.12
C ARG A 94 -8.06 -7.24 23.60
N ARG A 95 -7.02 -7.73 22.94
CA ARG A 95 -6.95 -7.70 21.46
C ARG A 95 -8.01 -8.59 20.83
N VAL A 96 -8.34 -9.73 21.45
CA VAL A 96 -9.46 -10.59 21.03
C VAL A 96 -10.78 -9.80 21.11
N LYS A 97 -11.07 -9.19 22.26
CA LYS A 97 -12.27 -8.35 22.47
C LYS A 97 -12.35 -7.19 21.47
N ASP A 98 -11.28 -6.43 21.31
CA ASP A 98 -11.23 -5.27 20.42
C ASP A 98 -11.34 -5.70 18.94
N GLY A 99 -10.75 -6.85 18.58
CA GLY A 99 -10.87 -7.44 17.26
C GLY A 99 -12.30 -7.84 16.91
N HIS A 100 -13.00 -8.51 17.84
CA HIS A 100 -14.42 -8.86 17.68
C HIS A 100 -15.32 -7.62 17.59
N LEU A 101 -15.06 -6.60 18.42
CA LEU A 101 -15.78 -5.33 18.34
C LEU A 101 -15.66 -4.70 16.94
N LEU A 102 -14.46 -4.69 16.36
CA LEU A 102 -14.23 -4.14 15.03
C LEU A 102 -14.84 -5.02 13.93
N LEU A 103 -14.78 -6.35 14.05
CA LEU A 103 -15.45 -7.27 13.12
C LEU A 103 -16.96 -6.97 13.06
N GLU A 104 -17.61 -6.84 14.21
CA GLU A 104 -19.04 -6.53 14.30
C GLU A 104 -19.36 -5.14 13.75
N LEU A 105 -18.58 -4.11 14.11
CA LEU A 105 -18.80 -2.74 13.66
C LEU A 105 -18.65 -2.63 12.13
N PHE A 106 -17.58 -3.20 11.56
CA PHE A 106 -17.37 -3.17 10.12
C PHE A 106 -18.43 -3.99 9.38
N ALA A 107 -18.84 -5.16 9.90
CA ALA A 107 -19.93 -5.94 9.32
C ALA A 107 -21.23 -5.12 9.25
N ARG A 108 -21.62 -4.41 10.33
CA ARG A 108 -22.81 -3.55 10.30
C ARG A 108 -22.66 -2.38 9.32
N ALA A 109 -21.53 -1.67 9.38
CA ALA A 109 -21.28 -0.49 8.55
C ALA A 109 -21.27 -0.81 7.04
N THR A 110 -20.79 -2.01 6.68
CA THR A 110 -20.71 -2.47 5.28
C THR A 110 -21.98 -3.17 4.77
N GLY A 111 -22.99 -3.35 5.62
CA GLY A 111 -24.21 -4.08 5.26
C GLY A 111 -24.02 -5.60 5.19
N GLY A 112 -23.05 -6.14 5.93
CA GLY A 112 -22.76 -7.57 6.02
C GLY A 112 -21.74 -8.06 4.99
N ALA A 113 -20.87 -7.19 4.48
CA ALA A 113 -19.81 -7.60 3.56
C ALA A 113 -18.87 -8.62 4.24
N GLU A 114 -18.39 -9.58 3.46
CA GLU A 114 -17.49 -10.61 3.95
C GLU A 114 -16.13 -10.01 4.34
N ALA A 115 -15.68 -10.34 5.54
CA ALA A 115 -14.34 -10.01 6.01
C ALA A 115 -13.34 -11.03 5.45
N VAL A 116 -12.21 -10.56 4.94
CA VAL A 116 -11.15 -11.41 4.39
C VAL A 116 -9.82 -11.09 5.07
N MET A 117 -9.02 -12.10 5.40
CA MET A 117 -7.65 -11.88 5.87
C MET A 117 -6.73 -11.50 4.71
N TRP A 118 -6.01 -10.38 4.88
CA TRP A 118 -5.02 -9.89 3.95
C TRP A 118 -3.62 -9.94 4.56
N GLY A 119 -2.81 -10.87 4.07
CA GLY A 119 -1.52 -11.21 4.68
C GLY A 119 -1.67 -11.64 6.15
N PRO A 120 -0.67 -11.39 7.01
CA PRO A 120 -0.63 -12.02 8.34
C PRO A 120 -1.42 -11.28 9.42
N SER A 121 -2.01 -10.11 9.15
CA SER A 121 -2.49 -9.23 10.23
C SER A 121 -3.60 -8.23 9.88
N MET A 122 -4.04 -8.15 8.63
CA MET A 122 -5.07 -7.19 8.22
C MET A 122 -6.34 -7.94 7.88
N ILE A 123 -7.46 -7.39 8.31
CA ILE A 123 -8.80 -7.83 7.93
C ILE A 123 -9.36 -6.75 7.03
N GLY A 124 -9.74 -7.12 5.82
CA GLY A 124 -10.21 -6.22 4.78
C GLY A 124 -11.61 -6.58 4.32
N TYR A 125 -12.32 -5.58 3.79
CA TYR A 125 -13.64 -5.70 3.20
C TYR A 125 -13.60 -5.10 1.79
N GLY A 126 -14.27 -5.78 0.86
CA GLY A 126 -14.23 -5.46 -0.56
C GLY A 126 -12.84 -5.60 -1.17
N GLN A 127 -12.73 -5.27 -2.46
CA GLN A 127 -11.47 -5.29 -3.21
C GLN A 127 -11.38 -4.05 -4.09
N ALA A 128 -10.21 -3.44 -4.14
CA ALA A 128 -9.87 -2.31 -4.96
C ALA A 128 -8.55 -2.58 -5.69
N HIS A 129 -8.45 -2.09 -6.92
CA HIS A 129 -7.22 -2.15 -7.72
C HIS A 129 -6.56 -0.77 -7.70
N TYR A 130 -5.32 -0.67 -7.20
CA TYR A 130 -4.57 0.58 -7.22
C TYR A 130 -3.56 0.56 -8.36
N ARG A 131 -3.33 1.73 -8.98
CA ARG A 131 -2.25 1.95 -9.94
C ARG A 131 -1.53 3.25 -9.62
N TYR A 132 -0.22 3.16 -9.37
CA TYR A 132 0.64 4.31 -9.17
C TYR A 132 1.15 4.86 -10.50
N ALA A 133 1.49 6.16 -10.52
CA ALA A 133 2.12 6.81 -11.67
C ALA A 133 3.42 6.15 -12.12
N THR A 134 4.10 5.41 -11.23
CA THR A 134 5.31 4.64 -11.55
C THR A 134 5.03 3.31 -12.28
N GLY A 135 3.78 3.06 -12.71
CA GLY A 135 3.36 1.82 -13.35
C GLY A 135 3.16 0.64 -12.39
N ARG A 136 3.37 0.84 -11.09
CA ARG A 136 3.12 -0.20 -10.07
C ARG A 136 1.64 -0.28 -9.79
N GLU A 137 1.07 -1.46 -9.92
CA GLU A 137 -0.32 -1.72 -9.58
C GLU A 137 -0.49 -2.99 -8.74
N GLY A 138 -1.71 -3.19 -8.23
CA GLY A 138 -2.08 -4.39 -7.51
C GLY A 138 -3.43 -4.26 -6.82
N ASP A 139 -3.84 -5.36 -6.21
CA ASP A 139 -5.10 -5.42 -5.47
C ASP A 139 -4.90 -5.17 -3.98
N THR A 140 -5.90 -4.57 -3.36
CA THR A 140 -6.02 -4.34 -1.91
C THR A 140 -7.49 -4.44 -1.51
N PHE A 141 -7.78 -4.43 -0.21
CA PHE A 141 -9.13 -4.21 0.28
C PHE A 141 -9.52 -2.72 0.20
N GLN A 142 -10.82 -2.42 0.10
CA GLN A 142 -11.32 -1.04 0.08
C GLN A 142 -11.17 -0.37 1.46
N ILE A 143 -11.67 -1.05 2.49
CA ILE A 143 -11.56 -0.64 3.88
C ILE A 143 -11.15 -1.83 4.74
N GLY A 144 -10.59 -1.58 5.92
CA GLY A 144 -10.21 -2.66 6.81
C GLY A 144 -9.58 -2.18 8.09
N PHE A 145 -9.10 -3.14 8.88
CA PHE A 145 -8.41 -2.85 10.12
C PHE A 145 -7.35 -3.90 10.47
N SER A 146 -6.51 -3.58 11.45
CA SER A 146 -5.55 -4.50 12.06
C SER A 146 -5.53 -4.28 13.57
N PRO A 147 -5.89 -5.30 14.39
CA PRO A 147 -5.86 -5.22 15.85
C PRO A 147 -4.43 -5.42 16.37
N ARG A 148 -3.53 -4.47 16.06
CA ARG A 148 -2.11 -4.57 16.44
C ARG A 148 -1.92 -4.34 17.94
N LYS A 149 -0.78 -4.80 18.46
CA LYS A 149 -0.43 -4.72 19.88
C LYS A 149 -0.34 -3.30 20.43
N ALA A 150 0.16 -2.36 19.64
CA ALA A 150 0.35 -0.97 20.07
C ALA A 150 -0.92 -0.13 19.91
N LYS A 151 -1.55 -0.19 18.73
CA LYS A 151 -2.73 0.58 18.35
C LYS A 151 -3.56 -0.20 17.35
N LEU A 152 -4.87 -0.01 17.36
CA LEU A 152 -5.76 -0.38 16.27
C LEU A 152 -5.40 0.46 15.05
N SER A 153 -5.13 -0.19 13.92
CA SER A 153 -4.92 0.49 12.64
C SER A 153 -6.19 0.35 11.81
N LEU A 154 -6.72 1.46 11.31
CA LEU A 154 -7.91 1.53 10.48
C LEU A 154 -7.52 2.07 9.11
N TYR A 155 -8.00 1.45 8.05
CA TYR A 155 -7.56 1.66 6.68
C TYR A 155 -8.73 2.08 5.78
N GLY A 156 -8.44 2.90 4.78
CA GLY A 156 -9.44 3.33 3.79
C GLY A 156 -10.46 4.34 4.32
N LEU A 157 -10.21 4.97 5.47
CA LEU A 157 -11.18 5.87 6.13
C LEU A 157 -10.91 7.37 5.87
N GLN A 158 -9.94 7.72 5.06
CA GLN A 158 -9.51 9.11 4.79
C GLN A 158 -9.69 9.45 3.31
N GLY A 159 -9.58 10.73 2.94
CA GLY A 159 -9.53 11.17 1.54
C GLY A 159 -10.81 11.78 1.00
N HIS A 160 -11.87 11.89 1.80
CA HIS A 160 -13.11 12.57 1.45
C HIS A 160 -13.44 13.68 2.46
N PRO A 161 -13.99 14.83 2.04
CA PRO A 161 -14.31 15.94 2.95
C PRO A 161 -15.18 15.53 4.14
N ARG A 162 -16.13 14.61 3.93
CA ARG A 162 -17.00 14.10 5.00
C ARG A 162 -16.27 13.13 5.93
N SER A 163 -15.28 12.38 5.45
CA SER A 163 -14.39 11.60 6.31
C SER A 163 -13.61 12.51 7.27
N GLU A 164 -13.06 13.62 6.77
CA GLU A 164 -12.31 14.57 7.60
C GLU A 164 -13.19 15.22 8.69
N GLU A 165 -14.44 15.55 8.35
CA GLU A 165 -15.41 16.07 9.33
C GLU A 165 -15.70 15.04 10.45
N LEU A 166 -15.91 13.78 10.08
CA LEU A 166 -16.17 12.69 11.03
C LEU A 166 -14.95 12.39 11.89
N LEU A 167 -13.74 12.42 11.31
CA LEU A 167 -12.49 12.30 12.07
C LEU A 167 -12.36 13.41 13.11
N GLY A 168 -12.73 14.65 12.79
CA GLY A 168 -12.78 15.75 13.75
C GLY A 168 -13.70 15.52 14.96
N LYS A 169 -14.68 14.61 14.83
CA LYS A 169 -15.64 14.22 15.88
C LYS A 169 -15.30 12.88 16.55
N LEU A 170 -14.34 12.13 16.02
CA LEU A 170 -14.09 10.74 16.38
C LEU A 170 -13.58 10.59 17.82
N GLY A 171 -12.87 11.57 18.36
CA GLY A 171 -12.18 11.47 19.65
C GLY A 171 -10.66 11.36 19.47
N LYS A 172 -9.96 10.72 20.41
CA LYS A 172 -8.50 10.67 20.42
C LYS A 172 -7.96 9.65 19.41
N HIS A 173 -7.38 10.16 18.33
CA HIS A 173 -6.79 9.35 17.27
C HIS A 173 -5.55 10.05 16.68
N ASP A 174 -4.71 9.28 16.00
CA ASP A 174 -3.64 9.81 15.15
C ASP A 174 -3.92 9.47 13.69
N THR A 175 -3.43 10.28 12.75
CA THR A 175 -3.52 10.01 11.31
C THR A 175 -2.15 9.91 10.67
N ALA A 176 -2.05 9.05 9.67
CA ALA A 176 -0.97 9.01 8.71
C ALA A 176 -1.57 8.94 7.30
N VAL A 177 -0.73 9.11 6.28
CA VAL A 177 -1.15 9.22 4.86
C VAL A 177 -2.18 8.18 4.42
N ALA A 178 -2.08 6.94 4.92
CA ALA A 178 -2.95 5.84 4.52
C ALA A 178 -3.79 5.22 5.65
N CYS A 179 -3.69 5.71 6.88
CA CYS A 179 -4.34 5.05 8.03
C CYS A 179 -4.66 5.98 9.19
N VAL A 180 -5.68 5.57 9.95
CA VAL A 180 -6.10 6.17 11.21
C VAL A 180 -5.71 5.21 12.33
N TYR A 181 -5.16 5.73 13.42
CA TYR A 181 -4.74 4.94 14.57
C TYR A 181 -5.55 5.31 15.80
N VAL A 182 -6.03 4.28 16.49
CA VAL A 182 -6.76 4.41 17.76
C VAL A 182 -6.07 3.51 18.78
N ASN A 183 -5.72 4.03 19.97
CA ASN A 183 -5.02 3.20 20.96
C ASN A 183 -5.93 2.09 21.51
N LYS A 184 -7.21 2.44 21.72
CA LYS A 184 -8.24 1.56 22.28
C LYS A 184 -9.63 2.06 21.91
N PRO A 185 -10.65 1.19 21.82
CA PRO A 185 -12.01 1.60 21.45
C PRO A 185 -12.58 2.71 22.34
N GLU A 186 -12.21 2.75 23.63
CA GLU A 186 -12.70 3.76 24.57
C GLU A 186 -12.14 5.17 24.35
N ASP A 187 -11.12 5.33 23.49
CA ASP A 187 -10.57 6.64 23.12
C ASP A 187 -11.44 7.36 22.07
N VAL A 188 -12.42 6.67 21.46
CA VAL A 188 -13.21 7.17 20.34
C VAL A 188 -14.71 6.94 20.52
N ASP A 189 -15.51 7.73 19.81
CA ASP A 189 -16.96 7.51 19.66
C ASP A 189 -17.21 6.43 18.61
N LEU A 190 -17.74 5.27 19.06
CA LEU A 190 -18.01 4.13 18.18
C LEU A 190 -19.13 4.39 17.17
N GLY A 191 -20.08 5.28 17.47
CA GLY A 191 -21.10 5.69 16.52
C GLY A 191 -20.51 6.52 15.39
N VAL A 192 -19.62 7.47 15.72
CA VAL A 192 -18.88 8.25 14.73
C VAL A 192 -17.95 7.36 13.90
N LEU A 193 -17.31 6.37 14.52
CA LEU A 193 -16.50 5.38 13.80
C LEU A 193 -17.36 4.57 12.82
N GLU A 194 -18.54 4.10 13.23
CA GLU A 194 -19.44 3.35 12.36
C GLU A 194 -19.93 4.20 11.17
N ASP A 195 -20.27 5.47 11.40
CA ASP A 195 -20.62 6.42 10.34
C ASP A 195 -19.45 6.67 9.37
N LEU A 196 -18.23 6.78 9.89
CA LEU A 196 -17.02 6.95 9.09
C LEU A 196 -16.75 5.74 8.19
N VAL A 197 -16.83 4.53 8.75
CA VAL A 197 -16.67 3.28 8.00
C VAL A 197 -17.76 3.15 6.93
N LYS A 198 -19.01 3.47 7.27
CA LYS A 198 -20.14 3.43 6.34
C LYS A 198 -20.01 4.43 5.20
N HIS A 199 -19.52 5.64 5.49
CA HIS A 199 -19.25 6.63 4.45
C HIS A 199 -18.12 6.16 3.52
N ALA A 200 -16.98 5.76 4.09
CA ALA A 200 -15.83 5.27 3.32
C ALA A 200 -16.19 4.08 2.41
N TRP A 201 -16.94 3.11 2.93
CA TRP A 201 -17.43 1.96 2.16
C TRP A 201 -18.30 2.36 0.97
N LYS A 202 -19.14 3.40 1.13
CA LYS A 202 -19.99 3.89 0.04
C LYS A 202 -19.16 4.58 -1.03
N GLU A 203 -18.24 5.46 -0.65
CA GLU A 203 -17.39 6.17 -1.61
C GLU A 203 -16.54 5.21 -2.42
N SER A 204 -15.98 4.17 -1.79
CA SER A 204 -15.17 3.16 -2.48
C SER A 204 -15.93 2.32 -3.52
N ASN A 205 -17.27 2.37 -3.51
CA ASN A 205 -18.15 1.64 -4.43
C ASN A 205 -18.71 2.51 -5.55
N HIS A 206 -18.35 3.80 -5.61
CA HIS A 206 -18.83 4.75 -6.63
C HIS A 206 -17.77 5.12 -7.68
N ASP A 207 -16.65 4.39 -7.76
CA ASP A 207 -15.59 4.56 -8.78
C ASP A 207 -15.81 3.66 -10.01
#